data_AF-A0A7X6I8P5-F1
#
_entry.id   AF-A0A7X6I8P5-F1
#
_cell.length_a   1.000
_cell.length_b   1.000
_cell.length_c   1.000
_cell.angle_alpha   90.00
_cell.angle_beta   90.00
_cell.angle_gamma   90.00
#
_symmetry.space_group_name_H-M   'P 1'
#
loop_
_entity.id
_entity.type
_entity.pdbx_description
1 polymer ?
#
loop_
_entity_poly.entity_id
_entity_poly.type
_entity_poly.pdbx_seq_one_letter_code
_entity_poly.pdbx_strand_id
1 'polypeptide(L)'
;MSSTAGQAGTVNTTVGGDQTARAVGALADGGYAVAWAGAGDGSQLALQRFDAAGAKAGAETAIALDLREHPDAALAVLGDGSVVAAYTVTRSVPRDGFSMEVSSVFVQRFDASGVPLGGAYEAGSLTHSSLAQDYRIAREPGLLTWPDGSWAVTWDVVQVQGGQETSVTGALASFDSRGEPVGRGARLFGAGEPGAQASFATLPDGGLLFVEQYVAGGQSLVRFTPSDSLERTHTIATAADGSPLAGDSILLALKEGYVLWSTDEAQPYLQLLDGTGAPVAARTLAAHVPHEAQALADGGFVLFWPTPGQDASGADLVAQRFDAAGAAVGGEQRVETNGGEALVTALPGGGWALAWTAAGADGSLDVFTQRFADTEIASDPPAPDSDAAGNTAAPARGEAILGLAGDDLLHGTAGNDSVDGGAGTDTFMTDASLAAVQGYAVAGGVLTVTTASDTDTLANVERVRLSDALFAFDTQAPAGDADGGHAWQAAALYRAAFGTLPGQGELSRWTAQADEAADMGVLAQRMVDAYAPGASSADLVLHLYRTLVGTSPDDAAVQALAGQFASGGDALAYAATLSLNTDQMAGFTGSVQQLDPAWF
;
A
#
# COMPACT_ATOMS: atom_id res chain seq x y z
N MET A 1 3.81 -4.24 -25.23
CA MET A 1 4.39 -5.43 -24.57
C MET A 1 4.36 -5.09 -23.09
N SER A 2 3.36 -5.60 -22.37
CA SER A 2 3.12 -5.32 -20.95
C SER A 2 4.27 -5.91 -20.11
N SER A 3 4.87 -5.09 -19.26
CA SER A 3 5.85 -5.52 -18.25
C SER A 3 5.09 -5.85 -16.98
N THR A 4 4.70 -7.13 -16.87
CA THR A 4 4.06 -7.70 -15.69
C THR A 4 5.02 -7.68 -14.50
N ALA A 5 4.50 -7.40 -13.30
CA ALA A 5 5.18 -7.71 -12.05
C ALA A 5 5.75 -9.14 -12.07
N GLY A 6 6.89 -9.36 -11.42
CA GLY A 6 7.51 -10.69 -11.38
C GLY A 6 6.49 -11.74 -10.91
N GLN A 7 6.30 -12.82 -11.66
CA GLN A 7 5.41 -13.92 -11.26
C GLN A 7 5.94 -14.57 -9.98
N ALA A 8 5.04 -15.00 -9.09
CA ALA A 8 5.40 -15.77 -7.91
C ALA A 8 6.28 -16.98 -8.28
N GLY A 9 7.37 -17.18 -7.54
CA GLY A 9 8.33 -18.26 -7.75
C GLY A 9 8.56 -19.09 -6.51
N THR A 10 8.75 -20.40 -6.66
CA THR A 10 9.09 -21.30 -5.56
C THR A 10 10.52 -21.05 -5.07
N VAL A 11 10.67 -20.84 -3.77
CA VAL A 11 11.94 -20.59 -3.08
C VAL A 11 12.73 -21.87 -2.90
N ASN A 12 12.11 -22.91 -2.35
CA ASN A 12 12.75 -24.19 -2.08
C ASN A 12 12.88 -25.05 -3.36
N THR A 13 13.94 -25.85 -3.44
CA THR A 13 14.24 -26.79 -4.54
C THR A 13 13.88 -28.21 -4.16
N THR A 14 13.93 -28.53 -2.87
CA THR A 14 13.37 -29.75 -2.31
C THR A 14 11.93 -29.46 -1.95
N VAL A 15 10.96 -30.12 -2.58
CA VAL A 15 9.51 -29.90 -2.36
C VAL A 15 8.85 -31.02 -1.53
N GLY A 16 9.61 -32.04 -1.14
CA GLY A 16 9.08 -33.13 -0.34
C GLY A 16 9.00 -32.78 1.15
N GLY A 17 7.79 -32.80 1.71
CA GLY A 17 7.53 -32.53 3.12
C GLY A 17 7.25 -31.05 3.38
N ASP A 18 6.50 -30.77 4.46
CA ASP A 18 6.01 -29.42 4.74
C ASP A 18 7.14 -28.45 5.11
N GLN A 19 7.24 -27.37 4.35
CA GLN A 19 8.18 -26.28 4.52
C GLN A 19 7.45 -24.96 4.74
N THR A 20 8.00 -24.12 5.63
CA THR A 20 7.34 -22.91 6.11
C THR A 20 8.28 -21.72 6.08
N ALA A 21 7.86 -20.62 5.45
CA ALA A 21 8.59 -19.36 5.43
C ALA A 21 8.81 -18.86 6.88
N ARG A 22 10.02 -18.41 7.20
CA ARG A 22 10.39 -17.94 8.54
C ARG A 22 10.93 -16.51 8.59
N ALA A 23 11.58 -16.06 7.52
CA ALA A 23 12.02 -14.69 7.40
C ALA A 23 12.22 -14.31 5.93
N VAL A 24 11.99 -13.04 5.63
CA VAL A 24 12.45 -12.39 4.40
C VAL A 24 13.17 -11.10 4.78
N GLY A 25 14.30 -10.80 4.15
CA GLY A 25 15.03 -9.58 4.42
C GLY A 25 15.81 -9.07 3.22
N ALA A 26 15.85 -7.76 3.09
CA ALA A 26 16.56 -7.09 2.01
C ALA A 26 18.08 -7.16 2.18
N LEU A 27 18.78 -7.28 1.05
CA LEU A 27 20.23 -7.28 0.98
C LEU A 27 20.74 -5.91 0.51
N ALA A 28 21.92 -5.53 0.98
CA ALA A 28 22.55 -4.25 0.65
C ALA A 28 22.94 -4.14 -0.84
N ASP A 29 23.00 -5.27 -1.56
CA ASP A 29 23.21 -5.32 -3.00
C ASP A 29 21.92 -5.08 -3.82
N GLY A 30 20.80 -4.79 -3.15
CA GLY A 30 19.48 -4.56 -3.76
C GLY A 30 18.66 -5.83 -3.96
N GLY A 31 19.23 -7.01 -3.68
CA GLY A 31 18.51 -8.28 -3.63
C GLY A 31 17.77 -8.49 -2.31
N TYR A 32 17.35 -9.73 -2.09
CA TYR A 32 16.72 -10.16 -0.84
C TYR A 32 17.06 -11.63 -0.56
N ALA A 33 16.80 -12.12 0.65
CA ALA A 33 16.89 -13.54 0.96
C ALA A 33 15.69 -14.02 1.76
N VAL A 34 15.32 -15.28 1.53
CA VAL A 34 14.22 -15.95 2.22
C VAL A 34 14.78 -17.11 3.02
N ALA A 35 14.50 -17.12 4.33
CA ALA A 35 14.81 -18.22 5.22
C ALA A 35 13.53 -19.02 5.53
N TRP A 36 13.64 -20.34 5.58
CA TRP A 36 12.51 -21.22 5.86
C TRP A 36 12.90 -22.43 6.70
N ALA A 37 11.89 -23.07 7.28
CA ALA A 37 11.99 -24.29 8.07
C ALA A 37 11.37 -25.48 7.35
N GLY A 38 11.70 -26.70 7.80
CA GLY A 38 11.14 -27.94 7.25
C GLY A 38 12.06 -28.61 6.21
N ALA A 39 13.24 -28.06 5.95
CA ALA A 39 14.19 -28.67 5.04
C ALA A 39 14.77 -29.98 5.61
N GLY A 40 15.23 -30.87 4.74
CA GLY A 40 15.92 -32.11 5.10
C GLY A 40 15.04 -33.09 5.88
N ASP A 41 15.25 -33.20 7.19
CA ASP A 41 14.51 -34.10 8.09
C ASP A 41 13.26 -33.45 8.74
N GLY A 42 12.86 -32.27 8.27
CA GLY A 42 11.72 -31.49 8.77
C GLY A 42 12.06 -30.52 9.91
N SER A 43 13.31 -30.50 10.39
CA SER A 43 13.76 -29.60 11.47
C SER A 43 14.84 -28.61 11.05
N GLN A 44 15.36 -28.74 9.83
CA GLN A 44 16.46 -27.90 9.35
C GLN A 44 15.94 -26.59 8.80
N LEU A 45 16.75 -25.55 9.03
CA LEU A 45 16.58 -24.24 8.44
C LEU A 45 17.40 -24.13 7.15
N ALA A 46 16.86 -23.42 6.17
CA ALA A 46 17.53 -23.13 4.91
C ALA A 46 17.33 -21.67 4.50
N LEU A 47 18.20 -21.21 3.60
CA LEU A 47 18.27 -19.84 3.08
C LEU A 47 18.47 -19.89 1.56
N GLN A 48 17.75 -19.02 0.85
CA GLN A 48 17.93 -18.78 -0.58
C GLN A 48 18.03 -17.27 -0.80
N ARG A 49 19.11 -16.86 -1.46
CA ARG A 49 19.31 -15.47 -1.88
C ARG A 49 18.72 -15.25 -3.27
N PHE A 50 18.23 -14.05 -3.48
CA PHE A 50 17.70 -13.54 -4.74
C PHE A 50 18.45 -12.27 -5.09
N ASP A 51 18.76 -12.08 -6.36
CA ASP A 51 19.36 -10.85 -6.85
C ASP A 51 18.32 -9.71 -6.92
N ALA A 52 18.78 -8.51 -7.28
CA ALA A 52 17.93 -7.33 -7.38
C ALA A 52 16.82 -7.42 -8.44
N ALA A 53 16.85 -8.43 -9.33
CA ALA A 53 15.81 -8.72 -10.31
C ALA A 53 14.84 -9.82 -9.83
N GLY A 54 15.09 -10.44 -8.67
CA GLY A 54 14.29 -11.54 -8.13
C GLY A 54 14.69 -12.91 -8.65
N ALA A 55 15.85 -13.06 -9.30
CA ALA A 55 16.35 -14.37 -9.71
C ALA A 55 17.17 -15.02 -8.58
N LYS A 56 17.09 -16.35 -8.42
CA LYS A 56 17.88 -17.08 -7.43
C LYS A 56 19.38 -16.84 -7.63
N ALA A 57 20.03 -16.30 -6.60
CA ALA A 57 21.45 -16.03 -6.57
C ALA A 57 22.18 -17.13 -5.78
N GLY A 58 22.77 -18.08 -6.50
CA GLY A 58 23.49 -19.21 -5.90
C GLY A 58 22.56 -20.36 -5.45
N ALA A 59 23.14 -21.33 -4.76
CA ALA A 59 22.44 -22.51 -4.26
C ALA A 59 21.84 -22.30 -2.86
N GLU A 60 20.87 -23.14 -2.52
CA GLU A 60 20.30 -23.19 -1.18
C GLU A 60 21.35 -23.51 -0.14
N THR A 61 21.25 -22.81 0.99
CA THR A 61 22.22 -22.88 2.07
C THR A 61 21.52 -23.35 3.34
N ALA A 62 22.03 -24.40 3.98
CA ALA A 62 21.53 -24.86 5.26
C ALA A 62 22.05 -23.95 6.39
N ILE A 63 21.16 -23.49 7.26
CA ILE A 63 21.52 -22.74 8.47
C ILE A 63 21.75 -23.76 9.59
N ALA A 64 22.91 -23.71 10.23
CA ALA A 64 23.31 -24.67 11.26
C ALA A 64 22.63 -24.44 12.62
N LEU A 65 21.29 -24.48 12.64
CA LEU A 65 20.44 -24.44 13.82
C LEU A 65 19.35 -25.51 13.69
N ASP A 66 19.13 -26.31 14.73
CA ASP A 66 18.13 -27.39 14.76
C ASP A 66 16.88 -26.94 15.53
N LEU A 67 15.74 -26.87 14.84
CA LEU A 67 14.48 -26.44 15.45
C LEU A 67 13.88 -27.45 16.43
N ARG A 68 14.36 -28.70 16.49
CA ARG A 68 13.96 -29.63 17.56
C ARG A 68 14.49 -29.20 18.92
N GLU A 69 15.65 -28.54 18.92
CA GLU A 69 16.25 -28.00 20.14
C GLU A 69 15.68 -26.61 20.46
N HIS A 70 15.28 -25.85 19.44
CA HIS A 70 14.84 -24.46 19.53
C HIS A 70 13.55 -24.20 18.71
N PRO A 71 12.41 -24.76 19.11
CA PRO A 71 11.18 -24.71 18.30
C PRO A 71 10.58 -23.30 18.18
N ASP A 72 10.88 -22.42 19.12
CA ASP A 72 10.43 -21.03 19.20
C ASP A 72 11.39 -20.04 18.53
N ALA A 73 12.37 -20.53 17.76
CA ALA A 73 13.37 -19.67 17.16
C ALA A 73 12.77 -18.70 16.13
N ALA A 74 13.00 -17.41 16.33
CA ALA A 74 12.77 -16.35 15.36
C ALA A 74 14.02 -16.08 14.52
N LEU A 75 13.83 -15.68 13.26
CA LEU A 75 14.91 -15.43 12.31
C LEU A 75 14.81 -14.04 11.71
N ALA A 76 15.96 -13.46 11.37
CA ALA A 76 16.05 -12.27 10.53
C ALA A 76 17.25 -12.35 9.59
N VAL A 77 17.09 -11.85 8.36
CA VAL A 77 18.17 -11.71 7.39
C VAL A 77 18.68 -10.27 7.46
N LEU A 78 20.00 -10.10 7.60
CA LEU A 78 20.65 -8.78 7.61
C LEU A 78 21.12 -8.37 6.20
N GLY A 79 21.36 -7.08 6.00
CA GLY A 79 21.76 -6.52 4.70
C GLY A 79 23.05 -7.10 4.11
N ASP A 80 23.93 -7.67 4.93
CA ASP A 80 25.15 -8.36 4.46
C ASP A 80 24.94 -9.83 4.08
N GLY A 81 23.70 -10.32 4.17
CA GLY A 81 23.29 -11.69 3.88
C GLY A 81 23.50 -12.67 5.03
N SER A 82 23.99 -12.22 6.18
CA SER A 82 24.02 -13.03 7.40
C SER A 82 22.60 -13.22 7.97
N VAL A 83 22.42 -14.30 8.73
CA VAL A 83 21.14 -14.60 9.41
C VAL A 83 21.35 -14.52 10.90
N VAL A 84 20.41 -13.92 11.62
CA VAL A 84 20.36 -13.96 13.08
C VAL A 84 19.20 -14.85 13.49
N ALA A 85 19.44 -15.72 14.47
CA ALA A 85 18.40 -16.47 15.16
C ALA A 85 18.32 -16.05 16.63
N ALA A 86 17.10 -15.90 17.14
CA ALA A 86 16.82 -15.69 18.55
C ALA A 86 15.90 -16.81 19.07
N TYR A 87 16.23 -17.40 20.21
CA TYR A 87 15.48 -18.54 20.77
C TYR A 87 15.56 -18.58 22.29
N THR A 88 14.58 -19.22 22.94
CA THR A 88 14.62 -19.41 24.38
C THR A 88 15.28 -20.73 24.76
N VAL A 89 15.93 -20.73 25.93
CA VAL A 89 16.47 -21.94 26.55
C VAL A 89 16.02 -21.97 28.00
N THR A 90 15.36 -23.06 28.39
CA THR A 90 15.01 -23.31 29.79
C THR A 90 15.94 -24.36 30.37
N ARG A 91 16.56 -24.06 31.51
CA ARG A 91 17.47 -24.95 32.22
C ARG A 91 17.06 -25.11 33.67
N SER A 92 16.81 -26.35 34.07
CA SER A 92 16.62 -26.72 35.47
C SER A 92 17.96 -27.08 36.12
N VAL A 93 18.33 -26.40 37.20
CA VAL A 93 19.54 -26.64 37.99
C VAL A 93 19.15 -27.22 39.35
N PRO A 94 19.34 -28.53 39.59
CA PRO A 94 18.97 -29.15 40.85
C PRO A 94 19.70 -28.56 42.06
N ARG A 95 18.98 -28.39 43.17
CA ARG A 95 19.46 -28.03 44.51
C ARG A 95 18.82 -28.98 45.54
N ASP A 96 19.25 -28.90 46.79
CA ASP A 96 18.69 -29.73 47.86
C ASP A 96 17.22 -29.35 48.11
N GLY A 97 16.30 -30.20 47.65
CA GLY A 97 14.85 -30.06 47.89
C GLY A 97 14.09 -29.14 46.92
N PHE A 98 14.76 -28.56 45.91
CA PHE A 98 14.15 -27.74 44.85
C PHE A 98 15.08 -27.64 43.63
N SER A 99 14.62 -27.08 42.51
CA SER A 99 15.47 -26.69 41.39
C SER A 99 15.46 -25.18 41.19
N MET A 100 16.56 -24.64 40.68
CA MET A 100 16.59 -23.29 40.12
C MET A 100 16.28 -23.41 38.63
N GLU A 101 15.17 -22.83 38.22
CA GLU A 101 14.77 -22.74 36.82
C GLU A 101 15.35 -21.45 36.24
N VAL A 102 16.05 -21.57 35.11
CA VAL A 102 16.62 -20.45 34.37
C VAL A 102 15.96 -20.42 33.01
N SER A 103 15.32 -19.31 32.67
CA SER A 103 14.74 -19.03 31.36
C SER A 103 15.57 -17.93 30.70
N SER A 104 16.25 -18.27 29.62
CA SER A 104 17.20 -17.39 28.93
C SER A 104 16.81 -17.17 27.48
N VAL A 105 17.16 -16.00 26.94
CA VAL A 105 17.07 -15.67 25.52
C VAL A 105 18.48 -15.67 24.95
N PHE A 106 18.70 -16.48 23.92
CA PHE A 106 19.95 -16.57 23.20
C PHE A 106 19.79 -15.98 21.80
N VAL A 107 20.89 -15.40 21.31
CA VAL A 107 21.03 -15.00 19.90
C VAL A 107 22.26 -15.66 19.30
N GLN A 108 22.12 -16.19 18.09
CA GLN A 108 23.22 -16.75 17.31
C GLN A 108 23.18 -16.13 15.91
N ARG A 109 24.30 -15.55 15.49
CA ARG A 109 24.48 -15.08 14.12
C ARG A 109 25.12 -16.17 13.27
N PHE A 110 24.71 -16.27 12.03
CA PHE A 110 25.24 -17.18 11.02
C PHE A 110 25.70 -16.35 9.83
N ASP A 111 26.84 -16.69 9.23
CA ASP A 111 27.25 -16.06 7.99
C ASP A 111 26.31 -16.43 6.83
N ALA A 112 26.52 -15.81 5.66
CA ALA A 112 25.71 -16.07 4.47
C ALA A 112 25.83 -17.52 3.94
N SER A 113 26.77 -18.33 4.47
CA SER A 113 26.89 -19.77 4.20
C SER A 113 26.22 -20.63 5.26
N GLY A 114 25.50 -20.02 6.21
CA GLY A 114 24.74 -20.71 7.26
C GLY A 114 25.60 -21.23 8.41
N VAL A 115 26.87 -20.82 8.48
CA VAL A 115 27.81 -21.24 9.54
C VAL A 115 27.75 -20.26 10.71
N PRO A 116 27.71 -20.72 11.97
CA PRO A 116 27.63 -19.84 13.12
C PRO A 116 28.88 -18.95 13.24
N LEU A 117 28.65 -17.65 13.38
CA LEU A 117 29.65 -16.65 13.68
C LEU A 117 29.83 -16.56 15.20
N GLY A 118 30.86 -17.22 15.71
CA GLY A 118 31.10 -17.32 17.16
C GLY A 118 30.09 -18.23 17.87
N GLY A 119 30.04 -18.14 19.20
CA GLY A 119 29.06 -18.86 20.01
C GLY A 119 27.81 -18.03 20.29
N ALA A 120 26.74 -18.69 20.68
CA ALA A 120 25.48 -18.03 21.01
C ALA A 120 25.68 -17.08 22.21
N TYR A 121 25.12 -15.89 22.09
CA TYR A 121 25.16 -14.85 23.11
C TYR A 121 23.88 -14.87 23.94
N GLU A 122 24.01 -14.91 25.27
CA GLU A 122 22.87 -14.84 26.20
C GLU A 122 22.43 -13.37 26.36
N ALA A 123 21.36 -12.98 25.67
CA ALA A 123 20.85 -11.61 25.65
C ALA A 123 20.18 -11.23 26.99
N GLY A 124 19.57 -12.20 27.66
CA GLY A 124 18.94 -12.02 28.96
C GLY A 124 18.60 -13.36 29.62
N SER A 125 18.52 -13.35 30.95
CA SER A 125 18.19 -14.53 31.74
C SER A 125 17.32 -14.16 32.95
N LEU A 126 16.30 -14.97 33.21
CA LEU A 126 15.44 -14.89 34.38
C LEU A 126 15.60 -16.17 35.19
N THR A 127 15.74 -16.05 36.51
CA THR A 127 15.94 -17.21 37.39
C THR A 127 14.91 -17.21 38.50
N HIS A 128 14.29 -18.37 38.74
CA HIS A 128 13.37 -18.57 39.84
C HIS A 128 13.52 -19.96 40.46
N SER A 129 13.01 -20.12 41.68
CA SER A 129 12.92 -21.44 42.31
C SER A 129 11.72 -22.21 41.75
N SER A 130 11.84 -23.52 41.63
CA SER A 130 10.72 -24.41 41.32
C SER A 130 9.63 -24.42 42.41
N LEU A 131 9.91 -23.86 43.58
CA LEU A 131 8.95 -23.66 44.67
C LEU A 131 8.27 -22.28 44.63
N ALA A 132 8.71 -21.37 43.74
CA ALA A 132 8.15 -20.04 43.66
C ALA A 132 6.72 -20.10 43.09
N GLN A 133 5.77 -19.49 43.79
CA GLN A 133 4.40 -19.31 43.27
C GLN A 133 4.31 -18.11 42.31
N ASP A 134 5.22 -17.15 42.47
CA ASP A 134 5.32 -15.96 41.63
C ASP A 134 6.72 -15.91 41.00
N TYR A 135 6.78 -15.90 39.68
CA TYR A 135 8.03 -15.90 38.93
C TYR A 135 7.88 -15.26 37.56
N ARG A 136 9.00 -15.05 36.87
CA ARG A 136 9.03 -14.49 35.51
C ARG A 136 9.78 -15.43 34.57
N ILE A 137 9.32 -15.50 33.33
CA ILE A 137 9.93 -16.27 32.25
C ILE A 137 10.03 -15.42 30.99
N ALA A 138 11.01 -15.74 30.15
CA ALA A 138 11.15 -15.15 28.84
C ALA A 138 10.41 -15.99 27.80
N ARG A 139 9.71 -15.35 26.86
CA ARG A 139 8.98 -16.00 25.76
C ARG A 139 9.02 -15.15 24.49
N GLU A 140 8.65 -15.79 23.39
CA GLU A 140 8.38 -15.13 22.10
C GLU A 140 9.51 -14.19 21.67
N PRO A 141 10.72 -14.72 21.47
CA PRO A 141 11.82 -13.91 21.00
C PRO A 141 11.50 -13.38 19.59
N GLY A 142 11.72 -12.09 19.37
CA GLY A 142 11.59 -11.42 18.08
C GLY A 142 12.89 -10.78 17.65
N LEU A 143 13.00 -10.43 16.37
CA LEU A 143 14.18 -9.77 15.81
C LEU A 143 13.77 -8.52 15.04
N LEU A 144 14.54 -7.45 15.24
CA LEU A 144 14.41 -6.18 14.55
C LEU A 144 15.71 -5.87 13.82
N THR A 145 15.63 -5.33 12.60
CA THR A 145 16.80 -5.02 11.78
C THR A 145 16.70 -3.61 11.22
N TRP A 146 17.84 -2.95 11.08
CA TRP A 146 17.93 -1.60 10.52
C TRP A 146 18.80 -1.56 9.27
N PRO A 147 18.59 -0.57 8.37
CA PRO A 147 19.36 -0.43 7.13
C PRO A 147 20.87 -0.25 7.32
N ASP A 148 21.32 0.23 8.49
CA ASP A 148 22.74 0.37 8.82
C ASP A 148 23.40 -0.96 9.24
N GLY A 149 22.62 -2.04 9.26
CA GLY A 149 23.02 -3.38 9.64
C GLY A 149 22.96 -3.65 11.14
N SER A 150 22.65 -2.65 11.98
CA SER A 150 22.35 -2.89 13.39
C SER A 150 21.06 -3.69 13.54
N TRP A 151 20.90 -4.35 14.69
CA TRP A 151 19.76 -5.21 14.95
C TRP A 151 19.52 -5.36 16.45
N ALA A 152 18.36 -5.89 16.82
CA ALA A 152 17.98 -6.10 18.21
C ALA A 152 17.17 -7.38 18.34
N VAL A 153 17.32 -8.04 19.48
CA VAL A 153 16.39 -9.09 19.91
C VAL A 153 15.40 -8.49 20.89
N THR A 154 14.12 -8.84 20.71
CA THR A 154 13.02 -8.53 21.61
C THR A 154 12.51 -9.82 22.25
N TRP A 155 11.88 -9.74 23.41
CA TRP A 155 11.16 -10.87 23.99
C TRP A 155 10.17 -10.39 25.05
N ASP A 156 9.21 -11.24 25.35
CA ASP A 156 8.26 -11.03 26.43
C ASP A 156 8.81 -11.53 27.75
N VAL A 157 8.71 -10.67 28.77
CA VAL A 157 8.90 -11.05 30.17
C VAL A 157 7.53 -11.26 30.79
N VAL A 158 7.13 -12.52 30.88
CA VAL A 158 5.82 -12.91 31.39
C VAL A 158 5.89 -13.11 32.89
N GLN A 159 5.06 -12.38 33.64
CA GLN A 159 4.87 -12.59 35.07
C GLN A 159 3.81 -13.69 35.29
N VAL A 160 4.17 -14.72 36.03
CA VAL A 160 3.27 -15.77 36.49
C VAL A 160 3.02 -15.59 37.98
N GLN A 161 1.77 -15.64 38.42
CA GLN A 161 1.35 -15.65 39.82
C GLN A 161 0.32 -16.76 40.06
N GLY A 162 0.60 -17.66 41.01
CA GLY A 162 -0.31 -18.79 41.31
C GLY A 162 -0.59 -19.70 40.10
N GLY A 163 0.33 -19.75 39.13
CA GLY A 163 0.18 -20.50 37.88
C GLY A 163 -0.66 -19.82 36.81
N GLN A 164 -0.99 -18.54 36.96
CA GLN A 164 -1.66 -17.72 35.95
C GLN A 164 -0.74 -16.61 35.47
N GLU A 165 -0.78 -16.30 34.18
CA GLU A 165 -0.04 -15.17 33.62
C GLU A 165 -0.79 -13.88 33.94
N THR A 166 -0.08 -12.92 34.54
CA THR A 166 -0.71 -11.70 35.08
C THR A 166 -0.29 -10.43 34.38
N SER A 167 0.89 -10.40 33.76
CA SER A 167 1.35 -9.26 32.97
C SER A 167 2.52 -9.64 32.06
N VAL A 168 2.69 -8.84 31.01
CA VAL A 168 3.79 -8.95 30.04
C VAL A 168 4.55 -7.62 30.03
N THR A 169 5.87 -7.69 30.00
CA THR A 169 6.77 -6.53 29.85
C THR A 169 7.68 -6.83 28.68
N GLY A 170 7.78 -5.92 27.71
CA GLY A 170 8.70 -6.09 26.60
C GLY A 170 10.14 -5.94 27.07
N ALA A 171 11.05 -6.77 26.56
CA ALA A 171 12.47 -6.63 26.78
C ALA A 171 13.21 -6.55 25.45
N LEU A 172 14.31 -5.80 25.41
CA LEU A 172 15.13 -5.66 24.21
C LEU A 172 16.62 -5.55 24.53
N ALA A 173 17.44 -6.20 23.70
CA ALA A 173 18.89 -6.03 23.66
C ALA A 173 19.32 -5.66 22.23
N SER A 174 20.12 -4.60 22.10
CA SER A 174 20.60 -4.08 20.81
C SER A 174 22.01 -4.57 20.49
N PHE A 175 22.31 -4.66 19.21
CA PHE A 175 23.58 -5.10 18.65
C PHE A 175 23.98 -4.19 17.49
N ASP A 176 25.29 -3.94 17.37
CA ASP A 176 25.83 -3.24 16.20
C ASP A 176 25.84 -4.16 14.97
N SER A 177 26.24 -3.62 13.80
CA SER A 177 26.30 -4.39 12.56
C SER A 177 27.33 -5.52 12.54
N ARG A 178 28.25 -5.56 13.51
CA ARG A 178 29.17 -6.69 13.72
C ARG A 178 28.56 -7.76 14.62
N GLY A 179 27.43 -7.49 15.26
CA GLY A 179 26.80 -8.37 16.24
C GLY A 179 27.37 -8.18 17.65
N GLU A 180 28.04 -7.06 17.93
CA GLU A 180 28.50 -6.74 19.27
C GLU A 180 27.36 -6.06 20.06
N PRO A 181 27.11 -6.45 21.33
CA PRO A 181 26.04 -5.88 22.12
C PRO A 181 26.27 -4.40 22.42
N VAL A 182 25.23 -3.59 22.25
CA VAL A 182 25.23 -2.14 22.50
C VAL A 182 24.48 -1.84 23.80
N GLY A 183 25.13 -1.14 24.73
CA GLY A 183 24.53 -0.74 26.02
C GLY A 183 24.85 -1.71 27.17
N ARG A 184 24.08 -1.64 28.27
CA ARG A 184 24.30 -2.42 29.49
C ARG A 184 23.31 -3.59 29.62
N GLY A 185 23.20 -4.41 28.57
CA GLY A 185 22.32 -5.57 28.53
C GLY A 185 20.85 -5.23 28.27
N ALA A 186 19.97 -6.21 28.51
CA ALA A 186 18.53 -6.12 28.26
C ALA A 186 17.87 -4.92 28.95
N ARG A 187 17.03 -4.20 28.23
CA ARG A 187 16.22 -3.08 28.72
C ARG A 187 14.76 -3.50 28.75
N LEU A 188 14.03 -3.14 29.81
CA LEU A 188 12.61 -3.44 29.97
C LEU A 188 11.75 -2.25 29.54
N PHE A 189 10.59 -2.56 28.94
CA PHE A 189 9.63 -1.62 28.37
C PHE A 189 8.20 -2.01 28.77
N GLY A 190 7.36 -1.01 29.01
CA GLY A 190 5.97 -1.18 29.44
C GLY A 190 5.78 -1.07 30.94
N ALA A 191 4.54 -0.82 31.35
CA ALA A 191 4.16 -0.69 32.75
C ALA A 191 3.80 -2.05 33.39
N GLY A 192 3.70 -3.11 32.57
CA GLY A 192 3.30 -4.43 33.02
C GLY A 192 1.83 -4.49 33.40
N GLU A 193 0.99 -3.77 32.66
CA GLU A 193 -0.46 -3.79 32.88
C GLU A 193 -1.02 -5.18 32.57
N PRO A 194 -1.98 -5.69 33.38
CA PRO A 194 -2.58 -6.99 33.12
C PRO A 194 -3.30 -7.04 31.77
N GLY A 195 -2.97 -8.06 30.96
CA GLY A 195 -3.54 -8.23 29.63
C GLY A 195 -3.01 -7.27 28.57
N ALA A 196 -1.94 -6.51 28.88
CA ALA A 196 -1.28 -5.69 27.88
C ALA A 196 -0.56 -6.54 26.83
N GLN A 197 -0.65 -6.14 25.57
CA GLN A 197 0.14 -6.68 24.47
C GLN A 197 1.24 -5.68 24.13
N ALA A 198 2.47 -6.17 24.09
CA ALA A 198 3.65 -5.38 23.79
C ALA A 198 4.18 -5.76 22.41
N SER A 199 4.49 -4.78 21.58
CA SER A 199 5.16 -4.98 20.31
C SER A 199 6.24 -3.93 20.10
N PHE A 200 7.16 -4.23 19.18
CA PHE A 200 8.24 -3.35 18.81
C PHE A 200 8.25 -3.17 17.31
N ALA A 201 8.53 -1.95 16.87
CA ALA A 201 8.75 -1.62 15.46
C ALA A 201 10.02 -0.79 15.32
N THR A 202 10.68 -0.89 14.16
CA THR A 202 11.83 -0.06 13.83
C THR A 202 11.37 1.30 13.31
N LEU A 203 12.13 2.35 13.64
CA LEU A 203 11.98 3.68 13.04
C LEU A 203 12.99 3.82 11.88
N PRO A 204 12.62 4.48 10.76
CA PRO A 204 13.52 4.65 9.61
C PRO A 204 14.81 5.44 9.90
N ASP A 205 14.86 6.19 11.01
CA ASP A 205 16.02 6.95 11.46
C ASP A 205 17.02 6.12 12.31
N GLY A 206 16.78 4.81 12.46
CA GLY A 206 17.57 3.94 13.34
C GLY A 206 17.01 3.83 14.76
N GLY A 207 15.88 4.49 15.04
CA GLY A 207 15.21 4.41 16.32
C GLY A 207 14.31 3.17 16.48
N LEU A 208 13.69 3.07 17.66
CA LEU A 208 12.77 2.01 18.06
C LEU A 208 11.46 2.64 18.51
N LEU A 209 10.34 2.05 18.08
CA LEU A 209 9.02 2.29 18.62
C LEU A 209 8.64 1.10 19.51
N PHE A 210 8.43 1.35 20.80
CA PHE A 210 7.74 0.40 21.67
C PHE A 210 6.25 0.72 21.68
N VAL A 211 5.39 -0.27 21.46
CA VAL A 211 3.93 -0.14 21.47
C VAL A 211 3.36 -1.06 22.53
N GLU A 212 2.51 -0.52 23.40
CA GLU A 212 1.78 -1.26 24.45
C GLU A 212 0.30 -0.99 24.25
N GLN A 213 -0.46 -2.04 23.93
CA GLN A 213 -1.92 -2.00 23.85
C GLN A 213 -2.50 -2.56 25.14
N TYR A 214 -3.37 -1.81 25.82
CA TYR A 214 -3.97 -2.25 27.08
C TYR A 214 -5.34 -1.61 27.30
N VAL A 215 -6.14 -2.21 28.19
CA VAL A 215 -7.46 -1.68 28.57
C VAL A 215 -7.36 -1.03 29.94
N ALA A 216 -7.71 0.26 30.04
CA ALA A 216 -7.81 0.96 31.31
C ALA A 216 -9.08 1.83 31.37
N GLY A 217 -9.81 1.75 32.49
CA GLY A 217 -11.05 2.52 32.66
C GLY A 217 -12.15 2.19 31.66
N GLY A 218 -12.11 1.02 31.01
CA GLY A 218 -13.04 0.60 29.96
C GLY A 218 -12.65 1.00 28.55
N GLN A 219 -11.54 1.75 28.38
CA GLN A 219 -11.03 2.20 27.09
C GLN A 219 -9.80 1.39 26.68
N SER A 220 -9.67 1.02 25.40
CA SER A 220 -8.36 0.59 24.89
C SER A 220 -7.49 1.80 24.66
N LEU A 221 -6.21 1.63 25.00
CA LEU A 221 -5.20 2.65 24.86
C LEU A 221 -4.02 2.04 24.11
N VAL A 222 -3.53 2.77 23.11
CA VAL A 222 -2.20 2.52 22.55
C VAL A 222 -1.26 3.49 23.19
N ARG A 223 -0.29 2.94 23.89
CA ARG A 223 0.86 3.67 24.39
C ARG A 223 2.03 3.37 23.49
N PHE A 224 2.72 4.40 23.02
CA PHE A 224 3.97 4.20 22.31
C PHE A 224 5.09 5.11 22.81
N THR A 225 6.33 4.66 22.65
CA THR A 225 7.54 5.35 23.15
C THR A 225 8.65 5.25 22.10
N PRO A 226 8.99 6.36 21.42
CA PRO A 226 10.14 6.41 20.51
C PRO A 226 11.48 6.47 21.27
N SER A 227 12.52 5.88 20.71
CA SER A 227 13.83 5.69 21.37
C SER A 227 14.64 6.97 21.59
N ASP A 228 14.37 8.02 20.83
CA ASP A 228 15.03 9.33 20.95
C ASP A 228 14.63 10.08 22.25
N SER A 229 13.52 9.66 22.86
CA SER A 229 13.01 10.19 24.12
C SER A 229 12.32 9.09 24.93
N LEU A 230 13.12 8.21 25.53
CA LEU A 230 12.67 7.16 26.47
C LEU A 230 11.93 7.68 27.73
N GLU A 231 11.72 8.99 27.84
CA GLU A 231 10.95 9.68 28.87
C GLU A 231 9.62 10.25 28.35
N ARG A 232 9.37 10.26 27.03
CA ARG A 232 8.11 10.71 26.44
C ARG A 232 7.31 9.53 25.94
N THR A 233 6.35 9.17 26.77
CA THR A 233 5.29 8.24 26.43
C THR A 233 4.15 9.00 25.78
N HIS A 234 3.72 8.54 24.61
CA HIS A 234 2.55 9.04 23.92
C HIS A 234 1.40 8.05 24.11
N THR A 235 0.23 8.55 24.49
CA THR A 235 -0.97 7.72 24.63
C THR A 235 -2.02 8.23 23.67
N ILE A 236 -2.46 7.37 22.76
CA ILE A 236 -3.58 7.65 21.87
C ILE A 236 -4.81 7.00 22.50
N ALA A 237 -5.84 7.82 22.76
CA ALA A 237 -7.19 7.32 23.01
C ALA A 237 -7.82 7.03 21.65
N THR A 238 -8.22 5.78 21.44
CA THR A 238 -8.47 5.27 20.08
C THR A 238 -9.94 5.34 19.64
N ALA A 239 -10.84 5.78 20.53
CA ALA A 239 -12.23 6.13 20.23
C ALA A 239 -12.68 7.38 21.00
N ALA A 240 -13.51 8.23 20.38
CA ALA A 240 -14.07 9.43 21.03
C ALA A 240 -15.01 9.10 22.21
N ASP A 241 -15.56 7.88 22.24
CA ASP A 241 -16.50 7.38 23.25
C ASP A 241 -15.85 6.45 24.29
N GLY A 242 -14.59 6.07 24.11
CA GLY A 242 -13.89 5.13 24.98
C GLY A 242 -14.13 3.65 24.73
N SER A 243 -14.59 3.26 23.55
CA SER A 243 -14.63 1.84 23.14
C SER A 243 -13.22 1.25 22.88
N PRO A 244 -13.04 -0.07 23.07
CA PRO A 244 -11.76 -0.73 22.81
C PRO A 244 -11.41 -0.79 21.31
N LEU A 245 -10.12 -0.82 20.99
CA LEU A 245 -9.62 -1.23 19.67
C LEU A 245 -10.18 -2.62 19.35
N ALA A 246 -10.60 -2.85 18.11
CA ALA A 246 -10.61 -4.22 17.62
C ALA A 246 -9.17 -4.74 17.63
N GLY A 247 -9.00 -6.04 17.87
CA GLY A 247 -7.69 -6.69 18.02
C GLY A 247 -6.75 -6.56 16.81
N ASP A 248 -7.21 -5.99 15.70
CA ASP A 248 -6.53 -6.01 14.40
C ASP A 248 -5.87 -4.66 14.03
N SER A 249 -5.64 -3.76 15.00
CA SER A 249 -5.09 -2.43 14.73
C SER A 249 -3.58 -2.45 14.47
N ILE A 250 -3.12 -1.78 13.41
CA ILE A 250 -1.70 -1.69 13.01
C ILE A 250 -1.20 -0.26 13.24
N LEU A 251 -0.10 -0.11 13.98
CA LEU A 251 0.63 1.16 14.05
C LEU A 251 1.99 0.99 13.37
N LEU A 252 2.15 1.61 12.21
CA LEU A 252 3.38 1.55 11.42
C LEU A 252 4.15 2.87 11.55
N ALA A 253 5.44 2.78 11.84
CA ALA A 253 6.33 3.93 11.86
C ALA A 253 6.76 4.32 10.45
N LEU A 254 6.66 5.60 10.14
CA LEU A 254 7.13 6.18 8.89
C LEU A 254 8.38 7.04 9.14
N LYS A 255 8.99 7.51 8.06
CA LYS A 255 10.17 8.38 8.16
C LYS A 255 9.84 9.70 8.85
N GLU A 256 8.63 10.20 8.65
CA GLU A 256 8.11 11.43 9.25
C GLU A 256 6.77 11.14 9.95
N GLY A 257 6.81 10.48 11.12
CA GLY A 257 5.64 10.22 11.95
C GLY A 257 5.18 8.76 11.92
N TYR A 258 3.87 8.54 12.01
CA TYR A 258 3.26 7.21 12.08
C TYR A 258 2.00 7.15 11.23
N VAL A 259 1.63 5.95 10.81
CA VAL A 259 0.31 5.64 10.29
C VAL A 259 -0.36 4.64 11.22
N LEU A 260 -1.51 5.02 11.75
CA LEU A 260 -2.38 4.16 12.54
C LEU A 260 -3.49 3.67 11.64
N TRP A 261 -3.62 2.37 11.53
CA TRP A 261 -4.82 1.72 11.04
C TRP A 261 -5.59 1.13 12.24
N SER A 262 -6.88 1.40 12.33
CA SER A 262 -7.75 0.97 13.43
C SER A 262 -9.20 0.91 12.97
N THR A 263 -10.06 0.28 13.77
CA THR A 263 -11.52 0.30 13.55
C THR A 263 -12.20 1.05 14.68
N ASP A 264 -13.09 1.99 14.38
CA ASP A 264 -14.10 2.48 15.32
C ASP A 264 -15.47 2.66 14.65
N GLU A 265 -16.54 2.63 15.44
CA GLU A 265 -17.91 3.03 15.05
C GLU A 265 -18.46 2.50 13.69
N ALA A 266 -18.14 1.24 13.33
CA ALA A 266 -18.68 0.43 12.21
C ALA A 266 -17.86 0.34 10.90
N GLN A 267 -16.71 1.00 10.77
CA GLN A 267 -15.82 0.86 9.60
C GLN A 267 -14.34 0.98 9.99
N PRO A 268 -13.40 0.37 9.25
CA PRO A 268 -11.99 0.59 9.46
C PRO A 268 -11.51 1.97 8.97
N TYR A 269 -10.40 2.46 9.51
CA TYR A 269 -9.80 3.75 9.14
C TYR A 269 -8.28 3.77 9.24
N LEU A 270 -7.68 4.68 8.48
CA LEU A 270 -6.28 5.07 8.50
C LEU A 270 -6.14 6.51 9.03
N GLN A 271 -5.13 6.75 9.86
CA GLN A 271 -4.84 8.05 10.45
C GLN A 271 -3.33 8.30 10.41
N LEU A 272 -2.92 9.37 9.72
CA LEU A 272 -1.55 9.87 9.79
C LEU A 272 -1.34 10.66 11.07
N LEU A 273 -0.21 10.41 11.73
CA LEU A 273 0.19 10.99 12.99
C LEU A 273 1.58 11.60 12.87
N ASP A 274 1.83 12.75 13.49
CA ASP A 274 3.19 13.28 13.61
C ASP A 274 4.03 12.45 14.59
N GLY A 275 5.32 12.80 14.73
CA GLY A 275 6.24 12.17 15.69
C GLY A 275 5.80 12.28 17.16
N THR A 276 4.78 13.11 17.48
CA THR A 276 4.18 13.23 18.81
C THR A 276 2.89 12.42 18.99
N GLY A 277 2.43 11.72 17.94
CA GLY A 277 1.17 10.99 17.94
C GLY A 277 -0.06 11.85 17.73
N ALA A 278 0.10 13.11 17.32
CA ALA A 278 -1.02 13.98 17.01
C ALA A 278 -1.47 13.76 15.56
N PRO A 279 -2.78 13.70 15.27
CA PRO A 279 -3.29 13.67 13.90
C PRO A 279 -2.76 14.83 13.05
N VAL A 280 -2.11 14.51 11.93
CA VAL A 280 -1.66 15.52 10.94
C VAL A 280 -2.61 15.68 9.75
N ALA A 281 -3.53 14.73 9.59
CA ALA A 281 -4.58 14.74 8.60
C ALA A 281 -5.91 14.27 9.21
N ALA A 282 -7.02 14.42 8.48
CA ALA A 282 -8.27 13.78 8.87
C ALA A 282 -8.14 12.24 8.75
N ARG A 283 -8.99 11.50 9.46
CA ARG A 283 -9.09 10.04 9.29
C ARG A 283 -9.57 9.72 7.88
N THR A 284 -8.90 8.78 7.24
CA THR A 284 -9.31 8.19 5.96
C THR A 284 -10.05 6.90 6.26
N LEU A 285 -11.30 6.73 5.84
CA LEU A 285 -11.97 5.45 5.98
C LEU A 285 -11.26 4.41 5.10
N ALA A 286 -11.00 3.23 5.64
CA ALA A 286 -10.37 2.14 4.94
C ALA A 286 -11.44 1.08 4.62
N ALA A 287 -11.44 0.55 3.40
CA ALA A 287 -12.37 -0.51 3.01
C ALA A 287 -12.07 -1.84 3.72
N HIS A 288 -10.80 -2.05 4.10
CA HIS A 288 -10.32 -3.33 4.59
C HIS A 288 -9.43 -3.22 5.82
N VAL A 289 -9.35 -4.35 6.53
CA VAL A 289 -8.40 -4.60 7.60
C VAL A 289 -7.09 -5.11 7.02
N PRO A 290 -6.01 -4.31 7.04
CA PRO A 290 -4.72 -4.80 6.64
C PRO A 290 -4.28 -5.86 7.65
N HIS A 291 -3.77 -6.96 7.13
CA HIS A 291 -3.17 -8.03 7.92
C HIS A 291 -1.66 -7.82 8.05
N GLU A 292 -1.05 -7.09 7.10
CA GLU A 292 0.38 -6.84 7.04
C GLU A 292 0.62 -5.43 6.49
N ALA A 293 1.72 -4.78 6.89
CA ALA A 293 2.09 -3.45 6.43
C ALA A 293 3.61 -3.28 6.43
N GLN A 294 4.14 -2.54 5.45
CA GLN A 294 5.58 -2.29 5.34
C GLN A 294 5.86 -0.83 5.01
N ALA A 295 6.67 -0.16 5.84
CA ALA A 295 7.20 1.16 5.53
C ALA A 295 8.28 1.05 4.45
N LEU A 296 8.28 1.99 3.51
CA LEU A 296 9.20 2.04 2.37
C LEU A 296 10.28 3.11 2.55
N ALA A 297 11.40 2.94 1.85
CA ALA A 297 12.59 3.80 2.02
C ALA A 297 12.38 5.26 1.59
N ASP A 298 11.40 5.50 0.71
CA ASP A 298 10.97 6.82 0.25
C ASP A 298 10.11 7.59 1.27
N GLY A 299 9.68 6.92 2.35
CA GLY A 299 8.81 7.47 3.37
C GLY A 299 7.33 7.11 3.19
N GLY A 300 6.96 6.47 2.07
CA GLY A 300 5.66 5.86 1.88
C GLY A 300 5.53 4.50 2.58
N PHE A 301 4.46 3.78 2.29
CA PHE A 301 4.19 2.46 2.86
C PHE A 301 3.34 1.62 1.91
N VAL A 302 3.32 0.31 2.13
CA VAL A 302 2.41 -0.63 1.46
C VAL A 302 1.59 -1.36 2.51
N LEU A 303 0.29 -1.51 2.24
CA LEU A 303 -0.65 -2.27 3.05
C LEU A 303 -1.07 -3.53 2.30
N PHE A 304 -1.30 -4.61 3.05
CA PHE A 304 -1.81 -5.87 2.50
C PHE A 304 -3.06 -6.30 3.25
N TRP A 305 -4.12 -6.64 2.53
CA TRP A 305 -5.36 -7.17 3.10
C TRP A 305 -5.84 -8.40 2.31
N PRO A 306 -6.65 -9.27 2.93
CA PRO A 306 -7.21 -10.42 2.23
C PRO A 306 -8.14 -9.96 1.10
N THR A 307 -8.14 -10.73 0.01
CA THR A 307 -9.04 -10.52 -1.13
C THR A 307 -10.50 -10.53 -0.66
N PRO A 308 -11.29 -9.49 -0.94
CA PRO A 308 -12.67 -9.40 -0.49
C PRO A 308 -13.55 -10.57 -0.95
N GLY A 309 -14.49 -11.00 -0.12
CA GLY A 309 -15.51 -12.00 -0.50
C GLY A 309 -15.05 -13.47 -0.48
N GLN A 310 -13.77 -13.75 -0.21
CA GLN A 310 -13.30 -15.11 0.10
C GLN A 310 -13.43 -15.37 1.62
N ASP A 311 -13.66 -16.62 2.02
CA ASP A 311 -13.51 -16.98 3.42
C ASP A 311 -12.05 -16.76 3.83
N ALA A 312 -11.83 -16.18 5.03
CA ALA A 312 -10.49 -15.79 5.49
C ALA A 312 -9.48 -16.96 5.47
N SER A 313 -9.96 -18.21 5.51
CA SER A 313 -9.17 -19.40 5.25
C SER A 313 -9.04 -19.69 3.75
N GLY A 314 -8.14 -18.98 3.06
CA GLY A 314 -7.88 -19.21 1.63
C GLY A 314 -7.72 -17.95 0.79
N ALA A 315 -7.95 -16.77 1.39
CA ALA A 315 -7.85 -15.50 0.69
C ALA A 315 -6.42 -15.21 0.21
N ASP A 316 -6.29 -14.88 -1.07
CA ASP A 316 -5.11 -14.20 -1.62
C ASP A 316 -4.95 -12.81 -1.00
N LEU A 317 -3.78 -12.19 -1.15
CA LEU A 317 -3.57 -10.82 -0.67
C LEU A 317 -3.80 -9.79 -1.78
N VAL A 318 -4.29 -8.63 -1.40
CA VAL A 318 -4.27 -7.40 -2.19
C VAL A 318 -3.26 -6.46 -1.54
N ALA A 319 -2.39 -5.87 -2.36
CA ALA A 319 -1.38 -4.91 -1.95
C ALA A 319 -1.71 -3.53 -2.52
N GLN A 320 -1.66 -2.48 -1.69
CA GLN A 320 -1.76 -1.09 -2.15
C GLN A 320 -0.62 -0.27 -1.56
N ARG A 321 0.08 0.45 -2.44
CA ARG A 321 1.12 1.40 -2.04
C ARG A 321 0.51 2.77 -1.77
N PHE A 322 1.03 3.44 -0.75
CA PHE A 322 0.74 4.81 -0.40
C PHE A 322 2.03 5.62 -0.33
N ASP A 323 1.95 6.89 -0.69
CA ASP A 323 3.03 7.85 -0.50
C ASP A 323 3.14 8.30 0.98
N ALA A 324 4.12 9.15 1.27
CA ALA A 324 4.34 9.69 2.61
C ALA A 324 3.19 10.59 3.12
N ALA A 325 2.34 11.09 2.22
CA ALA A 325 1.15 11.87 2.56
C ALA A 325 -0.11 10.99 2.73
N GLY A 326 0.02 9.67 2.56
CA GLY A 326 -1.08 8.71 2.67
C GLY A 326 -1.98 8.66 1.43
N ALA A 327 -1.55 9.23 0.30
CA ALA A 327 -2.22 9.10 -0.99
C ALA A 327 -1.82 7.77 -1.65
N ALA A 328 -2.78 7.07 -2.26
CA ALA A 328 -2.51 5.86 -3.02
C ALA A 328 -1.58 6.15 -4.21
N VAL A 329 -0.59 5.29 -4.42
CA VAL A 329 0.35 5.36 -5.55
C VAL A 329 0.11 4.16 -6.45
N GLY A 330 -0.43 4.40 -7.64
CA GLY A 330 -0.89 3.35 -8.56
C GLY A 330 -2.09 2.56 -8.04
N GLY A 331 -2.49 1.52 -8.78
CA GLY A 331 -3.64 0.69 -8.43
C GLY A 331 -3.33 -0.45 -7.47
N GLU A 332 -4.39 -1.08 -6.99
CA GLU A 332 -4.31 -2.28 -6.15
C GLU A 332 -3.72 -3.45 -6.94
N GLN A 333 -2.91 -4.26 -6.26
CA GLN A 333 -2.27 -5.41 -6.86
C GLN A 333 -2.59 -6.69 -6.11
N ARG A 334 -3.26 -7.62 -6.80
CA ARG A 334 -3.47 -8.97 -6.28
C ARG A 334 -2.16 -9.76 -6.26
N VAL A 335 -1.95 -10.47 -5.16
CA VAL A 335 -0.86 -11.40 -4.91
C VAL A 335 -1.49 -12.77 -4.66
N GLU A 336 -1.31 -13.70 -5.61
CA GLU A 336 -1.82 -15.07 -5.52
C GLU A 336 -1.06 -15.89 -4.47
N THR A 337 -1.32 -15.64 -3.20
CA THR A 337 -0.69 -16.36 -2.09
C THR A 337 -1.29 -17.75 -1.87
N ASN A 338 -2.42 -18.06 -2.50
CA ASN A 338 -3.20 -19.28 -2.33
C ASN A 338 -3.56 -19.52 -0.84
N GLY A 339 -3.95 -18.45 -0.14
CA GLY A 339 -4.29 -18.48 1.29
C GLY A 339 -3.09 -18.48 2.24
N GLY A 340 -1.87 -18.29 1.73
CA GLY A 340 -0.66 -18.20 2.53
C GLY A 340 -0.50 -16.84 3.21
N GLU A 341 -0.17 -16.83 4.51
CA GLU A 341 0.31 -15.63 5.20
C GLU A 341 1.68 -15.23 4.66
N ALA A 342 1.84 -13.95 4.34
CA ALA A 342 3.04 -13.41 3.70
C ALA A 342 3.87 -12.58 4.67
N LEU A 343 5.17 -12.85 4.68
CA LEU A 343 6.20 -12.01 5.26
C LEU A 343 6.63 -10.98 4.22
N VAL A 344 6.92 -9.75 4.63
CA VAL A 344 7.30 -8.64 3.74
C VAL A 344 8.63 -8.00 4.14
N THR A 345 9.36 -7.49 3.16
CA THR A 345 10.52 -6.62 3.39
C THR A 345 10.60 -5.51 2.34
N ALA A 346 10.92 -4.29 2.76
CA ALA A 346 11.21 -3.18 1.86
C ALA A 346 12.61 -3.33 1.24
N LEU A 347 12.72 -3.13 -0.06
CA LEU A 347 13.98 -3.21 -0.80
C LEU A 347 14.64 -1.82 -0.92
N PRO A 348 15.99 -1.73 -0.89
CA PRO A 348 16.71 -0.46 -1.04
C PRO A 348 16.38 0.34 -2.31
N GLY A 349 15.85 -0.33 -3.34
CA GLY A 349 15.44 0.27 -4.61
C GLY A 349 14.00 0.80 -4.64
N GLY A 350 13.31 0.92 -3.49
CA GLY A 350 11.95 1.48 -3.38
C GLY A 350 10.81 0.47 -3.52
N GLY A 351 11.11 -0.75 -4.02
CA GLY A 351 10.16 -1.86 -4.09
C GLY A 351 10.07 -2.68 -2.80
N TRP A 352 9.40 -3.82 -2.86
CA TRP A 352 9.31 -4.78 -1.75
C TRP A 352 9.38 -6.23 -2.24
N ALA A 353 9.65 -7.15 -1.33
CA ALA A 353 9.58 -8.59 -1.58
C ALA A 353 8.69 -9.27 -0.54
N LEU A 354 7.87 -10.21 -1.02
CA LEU A 354 7.05 -11.09 -0.21
C LEU A 354 7.62 -12.50 -0.17
N ALA A 355 7.42 -13.19 0.94
CA ALA A 355 7.60 -14.62 1.06
C ALA A 355 6.45 -15.25 1.85
N TRP A 356 5.85 -16.32 1.34
CA TRP A 356 4.72 -16.97 1.99
C TRP A 356 4.81 -18.49 1.90
N THR A 357 3.98 -19.15 2.70
CA THR A 357 3.82 -20.60 2.68
C THR A 357 2.52 -20.97 2.00
N ALA A 358 2.55 -21.88 1.02
CA ALA A 358 1.35 -22.37 0.35
C ALA A 358 1.50 -23.83 -0.07
N ALA A 359 0.40 -24.47 -0.48
CA ALA A 359 0.45 -25.83 -1.01
C ALA A 359 1.25 -25.88 -2.33
N GLY A 360 2.28 -26.72 -2.35
CA GLY A 360 3.11 -27.04 -3.50
C GLY A 360 2.44 -28.00 -4.49
N ALA A 361 3.14 -28.29 -5.59
CA ALA A 361 2.62 -29.13 -6.67
C ALA A 361 2.32 -30.58 -6.26
N ASP A 362 2.98 -31.08 -5.21
CA ASP A 362 2.76 -32.42 -4.65
C ASP A 362 1.80 -32.45 -3.46
N GLY A 363 1.29 -31.27 -3.05
CA GLY A 363 0.36 -31.09 -1.93
C GLY A 363 1.03 -30.89 -0.56
N SER A 364 2.36 -30.97 -0.45
CA SER A 364 3.09 -30.50 0.75
C SER A 364 3.08 -28.98 0.81
N LEU A 365 3.36 -28.40 1.99
CA LEU A 365 3.66 -26.97 2.07
C LEU A 365 5.02 -26.64 1.44
N ASP A 366 5.04 -25.65 0.55
CA ASP A 366 6.22 -25.08 -0.09
C ASP A 366 6.32 -23.58 0.23
N VAL A 367 7.50 -23.01 -0.02
CA VAL A 367 7.77 -21.59 0.21
C VAL A 367 7.83 -20.87 -1.13
N PHE A 368 7.12 -19.77 -1.24
CA PHE A 368 7.02 -18.95 -2.44
C PHE A 368 7.50 -17.53 -2.17
N THR A 369 7.86 -16.82 -3.24
CA THR A 369 8.27 -15.42 -3.16
C THR A 369 7.82 -14.64 -4.38
N GLN A 370 7.60 -13.34 -4.21
CA GLN A 370 7.35 -12.40 -5.28
C GLN A 370 8.02 -11.06 -4.96
N ARG A 371 8.63 -10.46 -5.98
CA ARG A 371 9.28 -9.15 -5.91
C ARG A 371 8.47 -8.13 -6.69
N PHE A 372 8.32 -6.96 -6.11
CA PHE A 372 7.65 -5.80 -6.69
C PHE A 372 8.66 -4.67 -6.81
N ALA A 373 8.86 -4.13 -8.01
CA ALA A 373 9.73 -2.97 -8.20
C ALA A 373 8.98 -1.65 -7.94
N ASP A 374 9.70 -0.61 -7.52
CA ASP A 374 9.14 0.74 -7.31
C ASP A 374 8.45 1.31 -8.58
N THR A 375 9.01 1.01 -9.76
CA THR A 375 8.51 1.46 -11.06
C THR A 375 7.40 0.57 -11.65
N GLU A 376 7.19 -0.64 -11.13
CA GLU A 376 6.14 -1.56 -11.61
C GLU A 376 4.73 -1.08 -11.24
N ILE A 377 4.63 -0.01 -10.44
CA ILE A 377 3.37 0.61 -10.00
C ILE A 377 3.16 2.00 -10.65
N ALA A 378 4.14 2.47 -11.43
CA ALA A 378 4.15 3.80 -12.05
C ALA A 378 3.93 3.80 -13.58
N SER A 379 3.57 2.67 -14.20
CA SER A 379 3.42 2.64 -15.67
C SER A 379 2.44 1.65 -16.28
N ASP A 380 1.56 1.01 -15.49
CA ASP A 380 0.42 0.29 -16.05
C ASP A 380 -0.86 1.10 -15.76
N PRO A 381 -1.71 1.44 -16.77
CA PRO A 381 -3.08 1.83 -16.47
C PRO A 381 -3.74 0.72 -15.65
N PRO A 382 -4.68 1.04 -14.74
CA PRO A 382 -5.27 0.07 -13.83
C PRO A 382 -5.76 -1.17 -14.61
N ALA A 383 -5.17 -2.32 -14.31
CA ALA A 383 -5.69 -3.61 -14.76
C ALA A 383 -7.05 -3.83 -14.05
N PRO A 384 -8.01 -4.46 -14.74
CA PRO A 384 -9.42 -4.46 -14.38
C PRO A 384 -9.66 -5.00 -12.96
N ASP A 385 -10.55 -4.34 -12.23
CA ASP A 385 -11.17 -4.91 -11.03
C ASP A 385 -11.73 -6.29 -11.42
N SER A 386 -11.25 -7.32 -10.73
CA SER A 386 -11.64 -8.70 -11.01
C SER A 386 -12.77 -9.09 -10.08
N ASP A 387 -13.97 -8.55 -10.33
CA ASP A 387 -15.22 -8.99 -9.72
C ASP A 387 -16.20 -9.60 -10.75
N ALA A 388 -15.71 -10.23 -11.82
CA ALA A 388 -16.56 -11.00 -12.75
C ALA A 388 -16.35 -12.52 -12.65
N ALA A 389 -16.95 -13.09 -11.60
CA ALA A 389 -17.58 -14.41 -11.49
C ALA A 389 -16.91 -15.67 -12.08
N GLY A 390 -16.47 -16.55 -11.17
CA GLY A 390 -16.34 -17.98 -11.40
C GLY A 390 -17.41 -18.82 -10.68
N ASN A 391 -18.73 -18.56 -10.83
CA ASN A 391 -19.74 -19.64 -10.78
C ASN A 391 -21.14 -19.24 -11.25
N THR A 392 -21.87 -20.24 -11.75
CA THR A 392 -23.18 -20.20 -12.39
C THR A 392 -24.34 -19.71 -11.52
N ALA A 393 -25.04 -18.66 -11.98
CA ALA A 393 -26.46 -18.30 -11.78
C ALA A 393 -26.98 -17.84 -10.37
N ALA A 394 -27.12 -16.50 -10.24
CA ALA A 394 -28.23 -15.68 -9.68
C ALA A 394 -28.63 -15.76 -8.16
N PRO A 395 -28.98 -14.64 -7.48
CA PRO A 395 -29.82 -13.54 -7.99
C PRO A 395 -29.35 -12.09 -7.75
N ALA A 396 -29.88 -11.20 -8.59
CA ALA A 396 -29.75 -9.74 -8.58
C ALA A 396 -29.85 -9.11 -7.17
N ARG A 397 -28.77 -8.47 -6.74
CA ARG A 397 -28.80 -7.42 -5.71
C ARG A 397 -28.14 -6.21 -6.33
N GLY A 398 -28.84 -5.09 -6.32
CA GLY A 398 -28.22 -3.81 -6.62
C GLY A 398 -27.28 -3.42 -5.49
N GLU A 399 -26.04 -3.10 -5.81
CA GLU A 399 -24.97 -2.81 -4.86
C GLU A 399 -24.68 -1.31 -4.78
N ALA A 400 -23.99 -0.87 -3.73
CA ALA A 400 -23.51 0.50 -3.60
C ALA A 400 -21.99 0.51 -3.80
N ILE A 401 -21.51 1.25 -4.81
CA ILE A 401 -20.12 1.29 -5.27
C ILE A 401 -19.60 2.71 -5.07
N LEU A 402 -18.45 2.90 -4.44
CA LEU A 402 -17.89 4.22 -4.12
C LEU A 402 -16.42 4.30 -4.61
N GLY A 403 -16.08 5.30 -5.44
CA GLY A 403 -14.71 5.53 -5.94
C GLY A 403 -13.82 6.33 -4.97
N LEU A 404 -14.43 7.29 -4.26
CA LEU A 404 -13.79 8.18 -3.28
C LEU A 404 -13.08 9.38 -3.90
N ALA A 405 -11.75 9.43 -3.92
CA ALA A 405 -11.02 10.57 -4.45
C ALA A 405 -9.81 10.04 -5.21
N GLY A 406 -9.55 10.62 -6.38
CA GLY A 406 -8.69 10.02 -7.39
C GLY A 406 -9.47 9.81 -8.68
N ASP A 407 -8.77 9.39 -9.72
CA ASP A 407 -9.38 9.00 -10.99
C ASP A 407 -9.63 7.49 -10.95
N ASP A 408 -10.88 7.08 -10.73
CA ASP A 408 -11.22 5.69 -10.42
C ASP A 408 -11.74 4.90 -11.62
N LEU A 409 -11.55 3.57 -11.59
CA LEU A 409 -12.15 2.62 -12.53
C LEU A 409 -13.15 1.74 -11.77
N LEU A 410 -14.44 1.95 -11.99
CA LEU A 410 -15.52 1.40 -11.17
C LEU A 410 -16.29 0.34 -11.94
N HIS A 411 -16.28 -0.92 -11.50
CA HIS A 411 -16.94 -2.00 -12.22
C HIS A 411 -18.37 -2.21 -11.74
N GLY A 412 -19.31 -2.27 -12.69
CA GLY A 412 -20.70 -2.60 -12.44
C GLY A 412 -20.90 -4.10 -12.35
N THR A 413 -21.70 -4.52 -11.37
CA THR A 413 -22.04 -5.93 -11.15
C THR A 413 -23.37 -6.28 -11.83
N ALA A 414 -23.84 -7.52 -11.67
CA ALA A 414 -25.16 -7.90 -12.14
C ALA A 414 -26.23 -7.45 -11.13
N GLY A 415 -27.01 -6.43 -11.47
CA GLY A 415 -28.04 -5.87 -10.60
C GLY A 415 -28.31 -4.41 -10.92
N ASN A 416 -29.01 -3.71 -10.03
CA ASN A 416 -29.25 -2.28 -10.17
C ASN A 416 -28.28 -1.49 -9.28
N ASP A 417 -27.15 -1.06 -9.79
CA ASP A 417 -26.07 -0.53 -8.95
C ASP A 417 -26.20 0.97 -8.67
N SER A 418 -25.73 1.39 -7.50
CA SER A 418 -25.63 2.79 -7.07
C SER A 418 -24.17 3.17 -6.90
N VAL A 419 -23.61 3.82 -7.91
CA VAL A 419 -22.20 4.18 -8.00
C VAL A 419 -22.02 5.67 -7.69
N ASP A 420 -21.02 6.01 -6.88
CA ASP A 420 -20.54 7.38 -6.67
C ASP A 420 -19.03 7.41 -6.85
N GLY A 421 -18.52 7.97 -7.95
CA GLY A 421 -17.08 8.00 -8.22
C GLY A 421 -16.32 8.93 -7.27
N GLY A 422 -16.98 9.98 -6.79
CA GLY A 422 -16.42 10.88 -5.81
C GLY A 422 -15.65 12.05 -6.45
N ALA A 423 -14.36 12.20 -6.21
CA ALA A 423 -13.59 13.38 -6.63
C ALA A 423 -12.42 12.99 -7.54
N GLY A 424 -12.54 13.29 -8.83
CA GLY A 424 -11.50 13.07 -9.83
C GLY A 424 -12.17 12.81 -11.18
N THR A 425 -11.50 12.08 -12.05
CA THR A 425 -12.01 11.63 -13.36
C THR A 425 -12.33 10.15 -13.32
N ASP A 426 -13.59 9.82 -13.06
CA ASP A 426 -14.00 8.46 -12.77
C ASP A 426 -14.61 7.78 -14.01
N THR A 427 -14.32 6.49 -14.18
CA THR A 427 -14.77 5.66 -15.29
C THR A 427 -15.54 4.44 -14.78
N PHE A 428 -16.85 4.40 -15.03
CA PHE A 428 -17.67 3.22 -14.77
C PHE A 428 -17.58 2.20 -15.91
N MET A 429 -17.31 0.93 -15.60
CA MET A 429 -17.19 -0.18 -16.53
C MET A 429 -18.34 -1.17 -16.40
N THR A 430 -18.89 -1.62 -17.52
CA THR A 430 -19.88 -2.71 -17.54
C THR A 430 -19.67 -3.62 -18.75
N ASP A 431 -19.97 -4.90 -18.58
CA ASP A 431 -19.94 -5.90 -19.65
C ASP A 431 -21.06 -5.68 -20.70
N ALA A 432 -22.05 -4.82 -20.40
CA ALA A 432 -23.11 -4.48 -21.33
C ALA A 432 -22.54 -3.87 -22.62
N SER A 433 -22.90 -4.45 -23.77
CA SER A 433 -22.65 -3.81 -25.08
C SER A 433 -23.57 -2.62 -25.29
N LEU A 434 -23.22 -1.68 -26.17
CA LEU A 434 -24.08 -0.56 -26.54
C LEU A 434 -25.45 -1.00 -27.06
N ALA A 435 -25.53 -2.14 -27.74
CA ALA A 435 -26.79 -2.71 -28.22
C ALA A 435 -27.71 -3.22 -27.10
N ALA A 436 -27.18 -3.47 -25.90
CA ALA A 436 -27.93 -3.91 -24.73
C ALA A 436 -28.49 -2.75 -23.90
N VAL A 437 -28.00 -1.53 -24.11
CA VAL A 437 -28.49 -0.32 -23.44
C VAL A 437 -29.87 0.06 -24.00
N GLN A 438 -30.89 0.01 -23.17
CA GLN A 438 -32.28 0.38 -23.53
C GLN A 438 -32.54 1.87 -23.39
N GLY A 439 -31.81 2.56 -22.51
CA GLY A 439 -31.91 3.99 -22.33
C GLY A 439 -30.92 4.52 -21.30
N TYR A 440 -30.74 5.84 -21.31
CA TYR A 440 -30.02 6.55 -20.26
C TYR A 440 -30.73 7.87 -19.94
N ALA A 441 -30.52 8.38 -18.73
CA ALA A 441 -31.04 9.67 -18.30
C ALA A 441 -30.04 10.38 -17.40
N VAL A 442 -29.93 11.71 -17.50
CA VAL A 442 -29.11 12.52 -16.59
C VAL A 442 -30.03 13.47 -15.84
N ALA A 443 -30.08 13.36 -14.51
CA ALA A 443 -30.91 14.20 -13.66
C ALA A 443 -30.18 14.54 -12.35
N GLY A 444 -30.06 15.83 -12.04
CA GLY A 444 -29.47 16.28 -10.78
C GLY A 444 -27.99 15.89 -10.58
N GLY A 445 -27.22 15.70 -11.66
CA GLY A 445 -25.83 15.25 -11.60
C GLY A 445 -25.65 13.73 -11.53
N VAL A 446 -26.74 12.97 -11.56
CA VAL A 446 -26.72 11.50 -11.57
C VAL A 446 -27.09 11.00 -12.96
N LEU A 447 -26.25 10.14 -13.53
CA LEU A 447 -26.51 9.39 -14.75
C LEU A 447 -27.18 8.06 -14.41
N THR A 448 -28.31 7.75 -15.02
CA THR A 448 -28.95 6.43 -14.94
C THR A 448 -28.76 5.72 -16.28
N VAL A 449 -28.24 4.50 -16.26
CA VAL A 449 -28.10 3.63 -17.44
C VAL A 449 -28.98 2.41 -17.25
N THR A 450 -29.86 2.13 -18.22
CA THR A 450 -30.80 1.00 -18.14
C THR A 450 -30.53 0.01 -19.26
N THR A 451 -30.33 -1.25 -18.91
CA THR A 451 -30.28 -2.39 -19.84
C THR A 451 -31.57 -3.21 -19.76
N ALA A 452 -31.63 -4.36 -20.43
CA ALA A 452 -32.77 -5.27 -20.35
C ALA A 452 -32.92 -5.97 -18.99
N SER A 453 -31.84 -6.05 -18.24
CA SER A 453 -31.73 -6.82 -17.00
C SER A 453 -31.57 -5.93 -15.78
N ASP A 454 -30.94 -4.77 -15.97
CA ASP A 454 -30.26 -4.01 -14.91
C ASP A 454 -30.46 -2.49 -15.10
N THR A 455 -30.34 -1.73 -14.02
CA THR A 455 -30.44 -0.25 -14.02
C THR A 455 -29.49 0.34 -13.00
N ASP A 456 -28.45 0.99 -13.50
CA ASP A 456 -27.38 1.56 -12.70
C ASP A 456 -27.56 3.08 -12.57
N THR A 457 -27.30 3.62 -11.39
CA THR A 457 -27.27 5.06 -11.09
C THR A 457 -25.85 5.45 -10.72
N LEU A 458 -25.28 6.42 -11.44
CA LEU A 458 -23.88 6.83 -11.40
C LEU A 458 -23.83 8.32 -11.04
N ALA A 459 -23.31 8.65 -9.86
CA ALA A 459 -23.02 10.01 -9.42
C ALA A 459 -21.52 10.27 -9.51
N ASN A 460 -21.10 11.50 -9.81
CA ASN A 460 -19.68 11.86 -9.91
C ASN A 460 -18.88 10.85 -10.77
N VAL A 461 -19.38 10.55 -11.96
CA VAL A 461 -18.73 9.65 -12.92
C VAL A 461 -18.64 10.36 -14.26
N GLU A 462 -17.41 10.57 -14.71
CA GLU A 462 -17.09 11.32 -15.91
C GLU A 462 -17.23 10.45 -17.15
N ARG A 463 -17.05 9.13 -17.03
CA ARG A 463 -17.00 8.21 -18.17
C ARG A 463 -17.72 6.89 -17.93
N VAL A 464 -18.31 6.34 -18.99
CA VAL A 464 -18.89 5.00 -18.99
C VAL A 464 -18.28 4.18 -20.12
N ARG A 465 -17.62 3.08 -19.75
CA ARG A 465 -17.04 2.08 -20.64
C ARG A 465 -17.97 0.87 -20.71
N LEU A 466 -18.53 0.68 -21.90
CA LEU A 466 -19.24 -0.52 -22.31
C LEU A 466 -18.23 -1.52 -22.89
N SER A 467 -18.64 -2.77 -23.09
CA SER A 467 -17.77 -3.80 -23.68
C SER A 467 -17.33 -3.48 -25.13
N ASP A 468 -18.03 -2.60 -25.83
CA ASP A 468 -17.75 -2.20 -27.22
C ASP A 468 -17.72 -0.68 -27.48
N ALA A 469 -17.81 0.16 -26.44
CA ALA A 469 -17.83 1.62 -26.58
C ALA A 469 -17.38 2.36 -25.30
N LEU A 470 -16.89 3.58 -25.44
CA LEU A 470 -16.56 4.49 -24.32
C LEU A 470 -17.27 5.82 -24.53
N PHE A 471 -17.89 6.34 -23.48
CA PHE A 471 -18.62 7.62 -23.49
C PHE A 471 -18.14 8.53 -22.37
N ALA A 472 -18.05 9.82 -22.68
CA ALA A 472 -17.72 10.91 -21.78
C ALA A 472 -18.94 11.78 -21.47
N PHE A 473 -19.08 12.15 -20.20
CA PHE A 473 -20.15 12.95 -19.60
C PHE A 473 -19.62 14.24 -18.97
N ASP A 474 -18.30 14.37 -18.83
CA ASP A 474 -17.51 15.53 -18.40
C ASP A 474 -17.43 16.63 -19.47
N THR A 475 -18.54 16.88 -20.16
CA THR A 475 -18.67 17.89 -21.21
C THR A 475 -19.22 19.23 -20.68
N GLN A 476 -19.14 19.45 -19.36
CA GLN A 476 -19.63 20.66 -18.72
C GLN A 476 -18.61 21.79 -18.85
N ALA A 477 -19.10 22.99 -19.14
CA ALA A 477 -18.28 24.19 -19.14
C ALA A 477 -17.85 24.57 -17.71
N PRO A 478 -16.76 25.34 -17.56
CA PRO A 478 -16.32 25.94 -16.30
C PRO A 478 -17.46 26.57 -15.52
N ALA A 479 -17.55 26.26 -14.22
CA ALA A 479 -18.49 26.87 -13.29
C ALA A 479 -17.72 27.54 -12.14
N GLY A 480 -17.69 28.88 -12.13
CA GLY A 480 -16.89 29.62 -11.15
C GLY A 480 -15.39 29.50 -11.44
N ASP A 481 -14.62 29.06 -10.43
CA ASP A 481 -13.15 28.94 -10.50
C ASP A 481 -12.67 27.54 -10.94
N ALA A 482 -13.57 26.64 -11.37
CA ALA A 482 -13.23 25.30 -11.86
C ALA A 482 -13.02 25.26 -13.39
N ASP A 483 -12.05 24.47 -13.87
CA ASP A 483 -11.63 24.43 -15.29
C ASP A 483 -12.60 23.73 -16.26
N GLY A 484 -13.77 23.26 -15.78
CA GLY A 484 -14.71 22.46 -16.57
C GLY A 484 -14.22 21.03 -16.78
N GLY A 485 -15.07 20.15 -17.34
CA GLY A 485 -14.70 18.74 -17.52
C GLY A 485 -13.66 18.54 -18.63
N HIS A 486 -12.86 17.47 -18.56
CA HIS A 486 -11.70 17.27 -19.44
C HIS A 486 -12.09 17.13 -20.92
N ALA A 487 -13.18 16.44 -21.23
CA ALA A 487 -13.73 16.39 -22.59
C ALA A 487 -14.19 17.76 -23.09
N TRP A 488 -14.71 18.61 -22.20
CA TRP A 488 -15.02 20.00 -22.54
C TRP A 488 -13.76 20.83 -22.81
N GLN A 489 -12.75 20.73 -21.95
CA GLN A 489 -11.49 21.47 -22.11
C GLN A 489 -10.81 21.14 -23.44
N ALA A 490 -10.72 19.84 -23.78
CA ALA A 490 -10.19 19.36 -25.05
C ALA A 490 -10.94 19.98 -26.25
N ALA A 491 -12.27 19.95 -26.23
CA ALA A 491 -13.09 20.51 -27.30
C ALA A 491 -12.99 22.04 -27.40
N ALA A 492 -12.92 22.74 -26.26
CA ALA A 492 -12.82 24.19 -26.19
C ALA A 492 -11.49 24.70 -26.76
N LEU A 493 -10.37 24.06 -26.39
CA LEU A 493 -9.04 24.35 -26.92
C LEU A 493 -8.96 24.07 -28.42
N TYR A 494 -9.44 22.90 -28.84
CA TYR A 494 -9.44 22.52 -30.25
C TYR A 494 -10.26 23.52 -31.09
N ARG A 495 -11.44 23.90 -30.59
CA ARG A 495 -12.26 24.90 -31.28
C ARG A 495 -11.59 26.27 -31.33
N ALA A 496 -10.96 26.72 -30.24
CA ALA A 496 -10.26 28.00 -30.24
C ALA A 496 -9.09 28.00 -31.24
N ALA A 497 -8.36 26.88 -31.33
CA ALA A 497 -7.25 26.73 -32.26
C ALA A 497 -7.69 26.60 -33.73
N PHE A 498 -8.76 25.87 -34.02
CA PHE A 498 -9.10 25.45 -35.39
C PHE A 498 -10.41 26.03 -35.94
N GLY A 499 -11.23 26.66 -35.10
CA GLY A 499 -12.53 27.25 -35.46
C GLY A 499 -13.65 26.22 -35.61
N THR A 500 -13.39 24.95 -35.34
CA THR A 500 -14.34 23.84 -35.45
C THR A 500 -14.22 22.91 -34.26
N LEU A 501 -15.31 22.20 -33.90
CA LEU A 501 -15.23 21.14 -32.90
C LEU A 501 -14.38 19.94 -33.41
N PRO A 502 -13.69 19.21 -32.53
CA PRO A 502 -12.91 18.04 -32.91
C PRO A 502 -13.81 16.88 -33.38
N GLY A 503 -13.27 16.03 -34.25
CA GLY A 503 -13.85 14.70 -34.48
C GLY A 503 -13.46 13.71 -33.37
N GLN A 504 -14.08 12.53 -33.32
CA GLN A 504 -13.89 11.53 -32.25
C GLN A 504 -12.42 11.26 -31.93
N GLY A 505 -11.55 11.04 -32.93
CA GLY A 505 -10.15 10.71 -32.69
C GLY A 505 -9.36 11.86 -32.04
N GLU A 506 -9.56 13.10 -32.50
CA GLU A 506 -8.90 14.28 -31.90
C GLU A 506 -9.49 14.60 -30.53
N LEU A 507 -10.81 14.44 -30.35
CA LEU A 507 -11.43 14.58 -29.04
C LEU A 507 -10.83 13.58 -28.05
N SER A 508 -10.77 12.30 -28.42
CA SER A 508 -10.22 11.23 -27.57
C SER A 508 -8.77 11.49 -27.19
N ARG A 509 -7.95 11.87 -28.18
CA ARG A 509 -6.55 12.22 -27.95
C ARG A 509 -6.39 13.36 -26.94
N TRP A 510 -7.10 14.46 -27.15
CA TRP A 510 -6.94 15.66 -26.33
C TRP A 510 -7.62 15.53 -24.97
N THR A 511 -8.67 14.73 -24.86
CA THR A 511 -9.27 14.33 -23.57
C THR A 511 -8.29 13.48 -22.76
N ALA A 512 -7.65 12.47 -23.35
CA ALA A 512 -6.63 11.67 -22.65
C ALA A 512 -5.44 12.53 -22.18
N GLN A 513 -5.04 13.52 -22.98
CA GLN A 513 -4.01 14.48 -22.58
C GLN A 513 -4.46 15.47 -21.50
N ALA A 514 -5.77 15.72 -21.39
CA ALA A 514 -6.34 16.57 -20.36
C ALA A 514 -6.30 15.89 -18.98
N ASP A 515 -6.53 14.58 -18.92
CA ASP A 515 -6.46 13.80 -17.68
C ASP A 515 -5.08 13.86 -17.02
N GLU A 516 -4.03 13.95 -17.84
CA GLU A 516 -2.65 14.05 -17.36
C GLU A 516 -2.18 15.50 -17.14
N ALA A 517 -2.99 16.49 -17.49
CA ALA A 517 -2.60 17.89 -17.44
C ALA A 517 -2.90 18.48 -16.07
N ALA A 518 -1.91 19.17 -15.48
CA ALA A 518 -2.11 19.85 -14.21
C ALA A 518 -3.14 20.99 -14.28
N ASP A 519 -3.28 21.61 -15.46
CA ASP A 519 -4.27 22.65 -15.75
C ASP A 519 -4.50 22.79 -17.27
N MET A 520 -5.54 23.56 -17.63
CA MET A 520 -5.89 23.82 -19.03
C MET A 520 -4.80 24.56 -19.82
N GLY A 521 -3.92 25.32 -19.15
CA GLY A 521 -2.77 25.99 -19.75
C GLY A 521 -1.67 25.01 -20.18
N VAL A 522 -1.39 24.00 -19.35
CA VAL A 522 -0.49 22.90 -19.69
C VAL A 522 -1.03 22.11 -20.88
N LEU A 523 -2.32 21.76 -20.87
CA LEU A 523 -2.97 21.08 -22.00
C LEU A 523 -2.89 21.91 -23.29
N ALA A 524 -3.17 23.22 -23.19
CA ALA A 524 -3.07 24.15 -24.29
C ALA A 524 -1.65 24.23 -24.85
N GLN A 525 -0.63 24.24 -23.99
CA GLN A 525 0.77 24.26 -24.41
C GLN A 525 1.14 22.95 -25.14
N ARG A 526 0.68 21.79 -24.67
CA ARG A 526 0.85 20.51 -25.39
C ARG A 526 0.23 20.57 -26.80
N MET A 527 -0.93 21.21 -26.95
CA MET A 527 -1.58 21.43 -28.26
C MET A 527 -0.78 22.37 -29.17
N VAL A 528 -0.26 23.47 -28.63
CA VAL A 528 0.63 24.39 -29.36
C VAL A 528 1.87 23.64 -29.83
N ASP A 529 2.51 22.86 -28.98
CA ASP A 529 3.72 22.11 -29.33
C ASP A 529 3.45 21.05 -30.40
N ALA A 530 2.26 20.42 -30.37
CA ALA A 530 1.86 19.40 -31.33
C ALA A 530 1.57 19.96 -32.74
N TYR A 531 0.95 21.14 -32.85
CA TYR A 531 0.47 21.68 -34.13
C TYR A 531 1.22 22.91 -34.63
N ALA A 532 1.85 23.66 -33.74
CA ALA A 532 2.55 24.91 -34.04
C ALA A 532 3.89 25.02 -33.27
N PRO A 533 4.79 24.01 -33.39
CA PRO A 533 6.03 23.99 -32.64
C PRO A 533 6.88 25.24 -32.95
N GLY A 534 7.24 25.98 -31.90
CA GLY A 534 8.06 27.19 -32.01
C GLY A 534 7.29 28.47 -32.40
N ALA A 535 5.96 28.45 -32.44
CA ALA A 535 5.16 29.66 -32.61
C ALA A 535 5.35 30.62 -31.42
N SER A 536 5.50 31.91 -31.69
CA SER A 536 5.56 32.92 -30.63
C SER A 536 4.17 33.22 -30.08
N SER A 537 4.07 33.76 -28.86
CA SER A 537 2.79 34.22 -28.30
C SER A 537 2.10 35.26 -29.18
N ALA A 538 2.86 36.09 -29.91
CA ALA A 538 2.32 37.05 -30.87
C ALA A 538 1.71 36.36 -32.10
N ASP A 539 2.36 35.31 -32.63
CA ASP A 539 1.81 34.52 -33.75
C ASP A 539 0.52 33.81 -33.34
N LEU A 540 0.49 33.26 -32.12
CA LEU A 540 -0.69 32.59 -31.57
C LEU A 540 -1.85 33.56 -31.33
N VAL A 541 -1.60 34.72 -30.72
CA VAL A 541 -2.63 35.75 -30.53
C VAL A 541 -3.22 36.19 -31.87
N LEU A 542 -2.37 36.43 -32.88
CA LEU A 542 -2.84 36.80 -34.21
C LEU A 542 -3.69 35.70 -34.86
N HIS A 543 -3.29 34.44 -34.71
CA HIS A 543 -4.05 33.27 -35.18
C HIS A 543 -5.42 33.16 -34.48
N LEU A 544 -5.43 33.17 -33.14
CA LEU A 544 -6.65 33.08 -32.33
C LEU A 544 -7.64 34.21 -32.64
N TYR A 545 -7.16 35.44 -32.84
CA TYR A 545 -8.02 36.56 -33.21
C TYR A 545 -8.68 36.35 -34.58
N ARG A 546 -7.94 35.82 -35.57
CA ARG A 546 -8.51 35.49 -36.88
C ARG A 546 -9.52 34.36 -36.79
N THR A 547 -9.24 33.33 -36.00
CA THR A 547 -10.12 32.18 -35.83
C THR A 547 -11.42 32.55 -35.10
N LEU A 548 -11.35 33.34 -34.03
CA LEU A 548 -12.51 33.66 -33.19
C LEU A 548 -13.26 34.92 -33.63
N VAL A 549 -12.58 35.96 -34.09
CA VAL A 549 -13.19 37.26 -34.43
C VAL A 549 -13.36 37.44 -35.95
N GLY A 550 -12.58 36.71 -36.77
CA GLY A 550 -12.67 36.79 -38.24
C GLY A 550 -12.04 38.04 -38.85
N THR A 551 -11.39 38.89 -38.05
CA THR A 551 -10.66 40.08 -38.51
C THR A 551 -9.20 40.03 -38.05
N SER A 552 -8.33 40.90 -38.57
CA SER A 552 -6.94 40.99 -38.11
C SER A 552 -6.76 42.25 -37.25
N PRO A 553 -6.28 42.13 -36.01
CA PRO A 553 -5.94 43.28 -35.18
C PRO A 553 -4.66 43.95 -35.72
N ASP A 554 -4.39 45.19 -35.28
CA ASP A 554 -3.12 45.85 -35.58
C ASP A 554 -1.96 45.26 -34.76
N ASP A 555 -0.73 45.48 -35.23
CA ASP A 555 0.47 44.89 -34.62
C ASP A 555 0.67 45.34 -33.16
N ALA A 556 0.25 46.56 -32.81
CA ALA A 556 0.38 47.08 -31.45
C ALA A 556 -0.56 46.34 -30.48
N ALA A 557 -1.79 46.05 -30.91
CA ALA A 557 -2.76 45.26 -30.16
C ALA A 557 -2.30 43.80 -30.00
N VAL A 558 -1.73 43.19 -31.04
CA VAL A 558 -1.17 41.82 -30.95
C VAL A 558 -0.07 41.75 -29.90
N GLN A 559 0.89 42.68 -29.94
CA GLN A 559 2.01 42.69 -29.00
C GLN A 559 1.56 42.99 -27.57
N ALA A 560 0.61 43.91 -27.40
CA ALA A 560 0.06 44.25 -26.08
C ALA A 560 -0.69 43.07 -25.45
N LEU A 561 -1.44 42.30 -26.24
CA LEU A 561 -2.18 41.13 -25.75
C LEU A 561 -1.25 39.94 -25.52
N ALA A 562 -0.31 39.68 -26.44
CA ALA A 562 0.69 38.64 -26.27
C ALA A 562 1.55 38.83 -25.01
N GLY A 563 1.85 40.07 -24.63
CA GLY A 563 2.59 40.40 -23.41
C GLY A 563 1.82 40.17 -22.10
N GLN A 564 0.53 39.82 -22.13
CA GLN A 564 -0.26 39.48 -20.94
C GLN A 564 -0.11 38.01 -20.52
N PHE A 565 0.41 37.17 -21.40
CA PHE A 565 0.50 35.73 -21.23
C PHE A 565 1.96 35.31 -21.02
N ALA A 566 2.21 34.38 -20.10
CA ALA A 566 3.56 33.88 -19.85
C ALA A 566 3.98 32.86 -20.93
N SER A 567 3.01 32.13 -21.48
CA SER A 567 3.22 31.12 -22.53
C SER A 567 2.23 31.25 -23.69
N GLY A 568 2.49 30.52 -24.78
CA GLY A 568 1.54 30.34 -25.87
C GLY A 568 0.31 29.53 -25.45
N GLY A 569 0.51 28.56 -24.55
CA GLY A 569 -0.55 27.79 -23.91
C GLY A 569 -1.53 28.67 -23.14
N ASP A 570 -1.04 29.61 -22.33
CA ASP A 570 -1.90 30.51 -21.55
C ASP A 570 -2.81 31.35 -22.46
N ALA A 571 -2.28 31.82 -23.59
CA ALA A 571 -3.04 32.58 -24.58
C ALA A 571 -4.15 31.74 -25.22
N LEU A 572 -3.87 30.48 -25.54
CA LEU A 572 -4.85 29.54 -26.10
C LEU A 572 -5.89 29.12 -25.06
N ALA A 573 -5.49 28.82 -23.82
CA ALA A 573 -6.40 28.49 -22.72
C ALA A 573 -7.34 29.67 -22.41
N TYR A 574 -6.81 30.89 -22.36
CA TYR A 574 -7.64 32.09 -22.23
C TYR A 574 -8.64 32.24 -23.38
N ALA A 575 -8.20 32.04 -24.62
CA ALA A 575 -9.09 32.13 -25.78
C ALA A 575 -10.19 31.05 -25.77
N ALA A 576 -9.91 29.87 -25.23
CA ALA A 576 -10.86 28.78 -25.13
C ALA A 576 -12.04 29.06 -24.18
N THR A 577 -11.83 29.88 -23.14
CA THR A 577 -12.87 30.23 -22.15
C THR A 577 -13.70 31.47 -22.52
N LEU A 578 -13.28 32.23 -23.55
CA LEU A 578 -14.04 33.39 -24.01
C LEU A 578 -15.44 33.00 -24.51
N SER A 579 -16.45 33.84 -24.25
CA SER A 579 -17.81 33.61 -24.76
C SER A 579 -17.87 33.50 -26.28
N LEU A 580 -17.00 34.22 -27.01
CA LEU A 580 -16.80 34.10 -28.46
C LEU A 580 -16.50 32.65 -28.90
N ASN A 581 -15.85 31.87 -28.03
CA ASN A 581 -15.60 30.45 -28.25
C ASN A 581 -16.72 29.57 -27.67
N THR A 582 -17.07 29.76 -26.40
CA THR A 582 -17.95 28.86 -25.66
C THR A 582 -19.42 28.94 -26.09
N ASP A 583 -19.92 30.10 -26.56
CA ASP A 583 -21.29 30.23 -27.10
C ASP A 583 -21.52 29.31 -28.31
N GLN A 584 -20.45 28.98 -29.01
CA GLN A 584 -20.46 28.14 -30.20
C GLN A 584 -20.26 26.65 -29.86
N MET A 585 -20.11 26.32 -28.58
CA MET A 585 -20.08 24.96 -28.05
C MET A 585 -21.44 24.51 -27.48
N ALA A 586 -22.52 25.29 -27.64
CA ALA A 586 -23.82 24.98 -27.04
C ALA A 586 -24.39 23.59 -27.40
N GLY A 587 -24.02 23.01 -28.55
CA GLY A 587 -24.40 21.64 -28.93
C GLY A 587 -23.49 20.54 -28.38
N PHE A 588 -22.35 20.91 -27.80
CA PHE A 588 -21.37 20.04 -27.16
C PHE A 588 -21.50 20.09 -25.63
N THR A 589 -21.67 21.29 -25.06
CA THR A 589 -21.74 21.48 -23.61
C THR A 589 -22.92 20.70 -23.02
N GLY A 590 -22.62 19.80 -22.08
CA GLY A 590 -23.59 18.91 -21.44
C GLY A 590 -24.15 17.80 -22.33
N SER A 591 -23.55 17.55 -23.49
CA SER A 591 -23.87 16.41 -24.35
C SER A 591 -23.02 15.19 -23.99
N VAL A 592 -23.48 13.99 -24.35
CA VAL A 592 -22.67 12.78 -24.21
C VAL A 592 -21.79 12.63 -25.46
N GLN A 593 -20.50 12.39 -25.27
CA GLN A 593 -19.54 12.25 -26.37
C GLN A 593 -18.98 10.84 -26.41
N GLN A 594 -18.96 10.22 -27.58
CA GLN A 594 -18.28 8.95 -27.74
C GLN A 594 -16.77 9.19 -27.89
N LEU A 595 -15.98 8.43 -27.15
CA LEU A 595 -14.53 8.41 -27.24
C LEU A 595 -14.06 7.12 -27.92
N ASP A 596 -12.85 7.15 -28.44
CA ASP A 596 -12.14 5.97 -28.93
C ASP A 596 -11.36 5.35 -27.75
N PRO A 597 -11.73 4.14 -27.29
CA PRO A 597 -11.06 3.49 -26.16
C PRO A 597 -9.57 3.21 -26.39
N ALA A 598 -9.05 3.30 -27.61
CA ALA A 598 -7.63 3.08 -27.86
C ALA A 598 -6.72 4.16 -27.23
N TRP A 599 -7.29 5.28 -26.77
CA TRP A 599 -6.59 6.35 -26.09
C TRP A 599 -6.63 6.26 -24.55
N PHE A 600 -7.44 5.34 -23.98
CA PHE A 600 -7.72 5.20 -22.54
C PHE A 600 -7.67 3.72 -22.12
#